data_AF-A0A963V558-F1
#
_entry.id   AF-A0A963V558-F1
#
_cell.length_a   1.000
_cell.length_b   1.000
_cell.length_c   1.000
_cell.angle_alpha   90.00
_cell.angle_beta   90.00
_cell.angle_gamma   90.00
#
_symmetry.space_group_name_H-M   'P 1'
#
loop_
_entity.id
_entity.type
_entity.pdbx_description
1 polymer ?
#
loop_
_entity_poly.entity_id
_entity_poly.type
_entity_poly.pdbx_seq_one_letter_code
_entity_poly.pdbx_strand_id
1 'polypeptide(L)'
;MSSTSTDAARALAAVEEVTAVILPEPAGEVVPLEKAPAPMAEAIRKRVAELDMTDTGSIVNFGSAAQAELQQISQSMLADVRNKDVGPAG
;
A
#
# COMPACT_ATOMS: atom_id res chain seq x y z
N MET A 1 -2.01 -42.17 -14.49
CA MET A 1 -0.65 -41.69 -14.84
C MET A 1 -0.65 -40.47 -15.76
N SER A 2 -1.68 -40.26 -16.61
CA SER A 2 -1.71 -39.10 -17.53
C SER A 2 -2.04 -37.75 -16.87
N SER A 3 -2.95 -37.69 -15.89
CA SER A 3 -3.36 -36.42 -15.26
C SER A 3 -2.23 -35.71 -14.50
N THR A 4 -1.40 -36.46 -13.78
CA THR A 4 -0.29 -35.90 -12.98
C THR A 4 0.76 -35.19 -13.84
N SER A 5 1.05 -35.69 -15.03
CA SER A 5 1.99 -35.04 -15.96
C SER A 5 1.42 -33.74 -16.52
N THR A 6 0.13 -33.73 -16.85
CA THR A 6 -0.56 -32.54 -17.38
C THR A 6 -0.68 -31.45 -16.31
N ASP A 7 -0.95 -31.83 -15.07
CA ASP A 7 -1.04 -30.89 -13.95
C ASP A 7 0.33 -30.34 -13.57
N ALA A 8 1.38 -31.16 -13.63
CA ALA A 8 2.75 -30.70 -13.46
C ALA A 8 3.17 -29.68 -14.53
N ALA A 9 2.83 -29.91 -15.80
CA ALA A 9 3.11 -28.96 -16.89
C ALA A 9 2.37 -27.63 -16.71
N ARG A 10 1.13 -27.68 -16.23
CA ARG A 10 0.32 -26.49 -15.96
C ARG A 10 0.86 -25.67 -14.77
N ALA A 11 1.28 -26.34 -13.71
CA ALA A 11 1.91 -25.71 -12.56
C ALA A 11 3.24 -25.06 -12.94
N LEU A 12 4.03 -25.72 -13.80
CA LEU A 12 5.29 -25.17 -14.31
C LEU A 12 5.05 -23.87 -15.08
N ALA A 13 4.09 -23.85 -16.02
CA ALA A 13 3.75 -22.66 -16.79
C ALA A 13 3.31 -21.48 -15.91
N ALA A 14 2.52 -21.75 -14.86
CA ALA A 14 2.09 -20.71 -13.92
C ALA A 14 3.27 -20.15 -13.10
N VAL A 15 4.22 -20.99 -12.70
CA VAL A 15 5.44 -20.56 -11.98
C VAL A 15 6.34 -19.74 -12.91
N GLU A 16 6.50 -20.16 -14.16
CA GLU A 16 7.26 -19.42 -15.18
C GLU A 16 6.65 -18.04 -15.45
N GLU A 17 5.32 -17.93 -15.54
CA GLU A 17 4.62 -16.66 -15.73
C GLU A 17 4.86 -15.68 -14.57
N VAL A 18 4.79 -16.17 -13.32
CA VAL A 18 5.04 -15.33 -12.13
C VAL A 18 6.51 -14.92 -12.01
N THR A 19 7.43 -15.81 -12.36
CA THR A 19 8.89 -15.56 -12.22
C THR A 19 9.50 -14.81 -13.40
N ALA A 20 8.82 -14.76 -14.55
CA ALA A 20 9.22 -13.97 -15.71
C ALA A 20 9.10 -12.45 -15.49
N VAL A 21 8.35 -12.02 -14.48
CA VAL A 21 8.27 -10.61 -14.09
C VAL A 21 9.56 -10.22 -13.37
N ILE A 22 10.45 -9.53 -14.08
CA ILE A 22 11.60 -8.88 -13.47
C ILE A 22 11.08 -7.73 -12.60
N LEU A 23 11.16 -7.92 -11.28
CA LEU A 23 10.84 -6.86 -10.34
C LEU A 23 11.83 -5.70 -10.55
N PRO A 24 11.35 -4.45 -10.64
CA PRO A 24 12.24 -3.31 -10.68
C PRO A 24 13.07 -3.28 -9.40
N GLU A 25 14.35 -2.90 -9.54
CA GLU A 25 15.20 -2.64 -8.39
C GLU A 25 14.50 -1.62 -7.47
N PRO A 26 14.51 -1.85 -6.13
CA PRO A 26 13.92 -0.90 -5.20
C PRO A 26 14.54 0.48 -5.42
N ALA A 27 13.69 1.51 -5.43
CA ALA A 27 14.08 2.86 -5.81
C ALA A 27 15.17 3.41 -4.88
N GLY A 28 16.42 3.39 -5.35
CA GLY A 28 17.56 4.18 -4.85
C GLY A 28 17.90 4.05 -3.35
N GLU A 29 18.94 4.78 -2.96
CA GLU A 29 19.31 4.94 -1.55
C GLU A 29 18.19 5.67 -0.81
N VAL A 30 17.74 5.10 0.32
CA VAL A 30 16.80 5.77 1.22
C VAL A 30 17.40 7.10 1.66
N VAL A 31 16.69 8.20 1.42
CA VAL A 31 17.14 9.52 1.92
C VAL A 31 17.10 9.49 3.44
N PRO A 32 18.24 9.57 4.14
CA PRO A 32 18.27 9.53 5.59
C PRO A 32 17.62 10.80 6.15
N LEU A 33 17.05 10.72 7.36
CA LEU A 33 16.29 11.81 7.98
C LEU A 33 17.11 13.11 8.08
N GLU A 34 18.41 12.99 8.26
CA GLU A 34 19.38 14.09 8.34
C GLU A 34 19.50 14.86 7.02
N LYS A 35 19.21 14.21 5.90
CA LYS A 35 19.24 14.80 4.53
C LYS A 35 17.84 15.14 4.01
N ALA A 36 16.79 14.86 4.78
CA ALA A 36 15.43 15.21 4.36
C ALA A 36 15.22 16.73 4.41
N PRO A 37 14.51 17.32 3.41
CA PRO A 37 14.12 18.72 3.44
C PRO A 37 13.38 19.07 4.75
N ALA A 38 13.65 20.24 5.33
CA ALA A 38 13.12 20.66 6.63
C ALA A 38 11.62 20.37 6.87
N PRO A 39 10.67 20.75 5.99
CA PRO A 39 9.24 20.46 6.22
C PRO A 39 8.94 18.95 6.23
N MET A 40 9.65 18.17 5.43
CA MET A 40 9.50 16.71 5.39
C MET A 40 10.16 16.05 6.61
N ALA A 41 11.33 16.54 7.04
CA ALA A 41 12.01 16.06 8.22
C ALA A 41 11.19 16.27 9.50
N GLU A 42 10.52 17.41 9.65
CA GLU A 42 9.59 17.66 10.76
C GLU A 42 8.38 16.72 10.72
N ALA A 43 7.80 16.54 9.53
CA ALA A 43 6.68 15.63 9.32
C ALA A 43 7.05 14.17 9.67
N ILE A 44 8.27 13.74 9.36
CA ILE A 44 8.80 12.42 9.71
C ILE A 44 9.03 12.33 11.21
N ARG A 45 9.72 13.30 11.83
CA ARG A 45 9.96 13.33 13.29
C ARG A 45 8.67 13.24 14.09
N LYS A 46 7.64 13.98 13.69
CA LYS A 46 6.33 13.94 14.33
C LYS A 46 5.73 12.53 14.29
N ARG A 47 5.74 11.88 13.12
CA ARG A 47 5.21 10.52 12.93
C ARG A 47 6.00 9.46 13.70
N VAL A 48 7.32 9.61 13.77
CA VAL A 48 8.17 8.71 14.58
C VAL A 48 7.87 8.87 16.07
N ALA A 49 7.60 10.08 16.55
CA ALA A 49 7.24 10.31 17.95
C ALA A 49 5.86 9.74 18.35
N GLU A 50 5.00 9.44 17.38
CA GLU A 50 3.71 8.79 17.60
C GLU A 50 3.85 7.26 17.79
N LEU A 51 5.03 6.70 17.51
CA LEU A 51 5.34 5.28 17.60
C LEU A 51 6.34 4.98 18.74
N ASP A 52 5.88 4.29 19.77
CA ASP A 52 6.70 3.69 20.81
C ASP A 52 6.74 2.16 20.59
N MET A 53 7.93 1.65 20.27
CA MET A 53 8.14 0.22 19.98
C MET A 53 8.01 -0.69 21.21
N THR A 54 7.96 -0.11 22.42
CA THR A 54 7.75 -0.86 23.66
C THR A 54 6.28 -0.92 24.08
N ASP A 55 5.43 -0.11 23.44
CA ASP A 55 3.99 -0.07 23.65
C ASP A 55 3.25 -0.63 22.42
N THR A 56 2.75 -1.86 22.55
CA THR A 56 1.90 -2.48 21.52
C THR A 56 0.67 -1.64 21.19
N GLY A 57 0.14 -0.88 22.15
CA GLY A 57 -0.97 0.05 21.92
C GLY A 57 -0.61 1.15 20.94
N SER A 58 0.57 1.74 21.08
CA SER A 58 1.12 2.72 20.13
C SER A 58 1.25 2.14 18.71
N ILE A 59 1.77 0.91 18.56
CA ILE A 59 1.88 0.25 17.25
C ILE A 59 0.50 0.06 16.59
N VAL A 60 -0.48 -0.41 17.35
CA VAL A 60 -1.85 -0.63 16.85
C VAL A 60 -2.55 0.69 16.51
N ASN A 61 -2.38 1.71 17.34
CA ASN A 61 -2.96 3.04 17.10
C ASN A 61 -2.34 3.70 15.86
N PHE A 62 -1.02 3.60 15.70
CA PHE A 62 -0.32 4.08 14.51
C PHE A 62 -0.83 3.37 13.24
N GLY A 63 -1.03 2.04 13.30
CA GLY A 63 -1.55 1.26 12.17
C GLY A 63 -3.04 1.50 11.85
N SER A 64 -3.87 1.74 12.86
CA SER A 64 -5.33 1.91 12.68
C SER A 64 -5.73 3.28 12.14
N ALA A 65 -4.96 4.34 12.41
CA ALA A 65 -5.18 5.67 11.82
C ALA A 65 -5.17 5.64 10.29
N ALA A 66 -4.22 4.91 9.69
CA ALA A 66 -4.14 4.75 8.24
C ALA A 66 -5.32 3.96 7.65
N GLN A 67 -5.86 2.98 8.41
CA GLN A 67 -7.03 2.21 7.98
C GLN A 67 -8.33 3.02 8.09
N ALA A 68 -8.43 3.91 9.08
CA ALA A 68 -9.57 4.83 9.22
C ALA A 68 -9.62 5.84 8.06
N GLU A 69 -8.48 6.34 7.60
CA GLU A 69 -8.38 7.25 6.46
C GLU A 69 -8.87 6.61 5.16
N LEU A 70 -8.56 5.33 4.92
CA LEU A 70 -9.08 4.58 3.76
C LEU A 70 -10.62 4.50 3.75
N GLN A 71 -11.23 4.31 4.93
CA GLN A 71 -12.69 4.30 5.04
C GLN A 71 -13.29 5.67 4.70
N GLN A 72 -12.64 6.77 5.09
CA GLN A 72 -13.08 8.12 4.76
C GLN A 72 -12.90 8.45 3.27
N ILE A 73 -11.79 8.01 2.66
CA ILE A 73 -11.55 8.13 1.22
C ILE A 73 -12.62 7.36 0.43
N SER A 74 -13.00 6.16 0.88
CA SER A 74 -14.07 5.37 0.24
C SER A 74 -15.42 6.11 0.23
N GLN A 75 -15.74 6.84 1.29
CA GLN A 75 -16.97 7.64 1.37
C GLN A 75 -16.93 8.88 0.46
N SER A 76 -15.77 9.54 0.37
CA SER A 76 -15.56 10.65 -0.57
C SER A 76 -15.71 10.17 -2.01
N MET A 77 -15.09 9.05 -2.37
CA MET A 77 -15.20 8.47 -3.72
C MET A 77 -16.65 8.11 -4.07
N LEU A 78 -17.41 7.54 -3.13
CA LEU A 78 -18.83 7.24 -3.33
C LEU A 78 -19.68 8.51 -3.51
N ALA A 79 -19.38 9.57 -2.77
CA ALA A 79 -20.05 10.86 -2.94
C ALA A 79 -19.71 11.51 -4.30
N ASP A 80 -18.46 11.42 -4.72
CA ASP A 80 -18.00 11.93 -6.02
C ASP A 80 -18.59 11.14 -7.19
N VAL A 81 -18.73 9.82 -7.07
CA VAL A 81 -19.43 8.97 -8.06
C VAL A 81 -20.92 9.32 -8.11
N ARG A 82 -21.58 9.42 -6.95
CA ARG A 82 -22.99 9.83 -6.89
C ARG A 82 -23.21 11.20 -7.55
N ASN A 83 -22.31 12.15 -7.35
CA ASN A 83 -22.36 13.47 -7.98
C ASN A 83 -22.07 13.45 -9.49
N LYS A 84 -21.30 12.46 -9.98
CA LYS A 84 -21.06 12.24 -11.42
C LYS A 84 -22.23 11.54 -12.12
N ASP A 85 -22.92 10.61 -11.45
CA ASP A 85 -24.10 9.90 -11.99
C ASP A 85 -25.36 10.78 -12.05
N VAL A 86 -25.43 11.87 -11.28
CA VAL A 86 -26.51 12.88 -11.34
C VAL A 86 -26.13 14.08 -12.21
N GLY A 87 -25.29 13.89 -13.24
CA GLY A 87 -24.80 14.91 -14.17
C GLY A 87 -25.88 15.92 -14.60
N PRO A 88 -25.48 17.15 -14.99
CA PRO A 88 -26.32 18.35 -14.89
C PRO A 88 -27.72 18.05 -15.41
N ALA A 89 -28.67 17.95 -14.48
CA ALA A 89 -30.08 17.95 -14.81
C ALA A 89 -30.42 19.40 -15.21
N GLY A 90 -30.06 19.75 -16.44
CA GLY A 90 -30.13 21.08 -17.03
C GLY A 90 -29.30 21.16 -18.31
#